data_AF-A0A7K0CZ70-F1
#
_entry.id   AF-A0A7K0CZ70-F1
#
_cell.length_a   1.000
_cell.length_b   1.000
_cell.length_c   1.000
_cell.angle_alpha   90.00
_cell.angle_beta   90.00
_cell.angle_gamma   90.00
#
_symmetry.space_group_name_H-M   'P 1'
#
loop_
_entity.id
_entity.type
_entity.pdbx_description
1 polymer ?
#
loop_
_entity_poly.entity_id
_entity_poly.type
_entity_poly.pdbx_seq_one_letter_code
_entity_poly.pdbx_strand_id
1 'polypeptide(L)'
;MAEESGRPLPLLTLENEFFWTSGEDGNLRIQECESCAALIHPPQPVCRYCRSRELGVRVVSGFGTLAGFTINERFSVPGMAAPYVIAQVALEDDPRVRLTTNIIDADPASLVLGMRVQVTFLADGNVWLPVFRPVTQQPEPAPLPPDEIDPARFGEYVRPMVRTEKFEDKVALTGIGMSQIGRRLMRPPLELTIDACEQAVADAGLTMADIDGLSTYPGGGNLGGFAEGGVTALEAALGLRPTWHNGGMETFGPGGSVIAAMLAVASGLARHVLCFRTVWEATFNERMRTGKVPSSGGGRTTSWQLPFGASSAAHTLAQNAQRHFHRYGTTRETLGWIALNQRANAELNPSAVYRDPMTMEDYLGARTITTPFGLYDCDVPCDGAVAVVVSAVDAARDLPVTPVFVEAVGTQIIERIDWDQSTLTHEPQSLGPAAHLWTRTELRPTDVDVAELYDGFSFNCLSWLESLGFCGIGEAKDFLDGGKNIARDGLLPLNTHGGQLSHGRTHGMGLLHEAIVQLRGEGGARQVTDAHVAVVSSGGLTPGGALLLRSDT
;
A
#
# COMPACT_ATOMS: atom_id res chain seq x y z
N MET A 1 -0.42 9.55 41.16
CA MET A 1 -0.67 8.79 39.92
C MET A 1 -0.49 9.78 38.80
N ALA A 2 0.32 9.46 37.78
CA ALA A 2 0.44 10.31 36.61
C ALA A 2 -0.97 10.49 35.99
N GLU A 3 -1.25 11.68 35.48
CA GLU A 3 -2.49 11.97 34.77
C GLU A 3 -2.52 11.11 33.50
N GLU A 4 -3.62 10.36 33.27
CA GLU A 4 -3.75 9.52 32.08
C GLU A 4 -3.68 10.41 30.83
N SER A 5 -2.77 10.11 29.91
CA SER A 5 -2.56 10.97 28.72
C SER A 5 -3.73 10.90 27.73
N GLY A 6 -4.60 9.89 27.89
CA GLY A 6 -5.67 9.56 26.97
C GLY A 6 -5.19 8.97 25.64
N ARG A 7 -3.88 8.78 25.45
CA ARG A 7 -3.29 8.18 24.25
C ARG A 7 -3.64 6.69 24.13
N PRO A 8 -3.69 6.13 22.91
CA PRO A 8 -3.59 4.68 22.75
C PRO A 8 -2.31 4.17 23.42
N LEU A 9 -2.44 3.23 24.34
CA LEU A 9 -1.29 2.66 25.04
C LEU A 9 -0.88 1.33 24.41
N PRO A 10 0.39 0.94 24.45
CA PRO A 10 0.79 -0.39 24.04
C PRO A 10 0.16 -1.47 24.95
N LEU A 11 -0.17 -2.61 24.34
CA LEU A 11 -0.45 -3.84 25.06
C LEU A 11 0.87 -4.42 25.55
N LEU A 12 1.02 -4.50 26.88
CA LEU A 12 2.19 -5.13 27.50
C LEU A 12 2.05 -6.65 27.38
N THR A 13 3.08 -7.27 26.82
CA THR A 13 3.24 -8.71 26.67
C THR A 13 4.59 -9.12 27.26
N LEU A 14 4.78 -10.42 27.50
CA LEU A 14 6.06 -10.96 27.96
C LEU A 14 7.23 -10.59 27.02
N GLU A 15 6.95 -10.36 25.74
CA GLU A 15 7.97 -10.04 24.73
C GLU A 15 8.35 -8.56 24.72
N ASN A 16 7.48 -7.64 25.15
CA ASN A 16 7.67 -6.21 24.96
C ASN A 16 7.63 -5.36 26.26
N GLU A 17 7.26 -5.96 27.39
CA GLU A 17 7.09 -5.23 28.65
C GLU A 17 8.37 -4.49 29.05
N PHE A 18 9.53 -5.11 28.86
CA PHE A 18 10.84 -4.49 29.16
C PHE A 18 11.08 -3.18 28.39
N PHE A 19 10.53 -3.06 27.17
CA PHE A 19 10.70 -1.87 26.33
C PHE A 19 9.74 -0.77 26.78
N TRP A 20 8.47 -1.11 26.95
CA TRP A 20 7.43 -0.14 27.31
C TRP A 20 7.47 0.32 28.76
N THR A 21 8.18 -0.39 29.63
CA THR A 21 8.47 0.01 31.02
C THR A 21 9.85 0.62 31.19
N SER A 22 10.69 0.66 30.14
CA SER A 22 12.10 0.99 30.28
C SER A 22 12.35 2.39 30.84
N GLY A 23 11.45 3.34 30.57
CA GLY A 23 11.60 4.72 31.02
C GLY A 23 11.42 4.95 32.53
N GLU A 24 11.05 3.94 33.32
CA GLU A 24 10.86 4.07 34.78
C GLU A 24 12.13 4.60 35.49
N ASP A 25 13.31 4.14 35.07
CA ASP A 25 14.60 4.59 35.58
C ASP A 25 15.33 5.56 34.63
N GLY A 26 14.62 6.08 33.63
CA GLY A 26 15.14 7.02 32.64
C GLY A 26 16.01 6.41 31.54
N ASN A 27 16.11 5.07 31.43
CA ASN A 27 16.95 4.40 30.45
C ASN A 27 16.14 3.76 29.31
N LEU A 28 16.51 4.03 28.06
CA LEU A 28 15.96 3.30 26.91
C LEU A 28 16.59 1.91 26.82
N ARG A 29 15.76 0.88 26.69
CA ARG A 29 16.21 -0.52 26.57
C ARG A 29 15.75 -1.11 25.24
N ILE A 30 16.65 -1.82 24.56
CA ILE A 30 16.38 -2.52 23.30
C ILE A 30 16.83 -3.97 23.42
N GLN A 31 16.12 -4.89 22.77
CA GLN A 31 16.54 -6.29 22.71
C GLN A 31 17.85 -6.40 21.93
N GLU A 32 18.78 -7.20 22.44
CA GLU A 32 20.03 -7.50 21.76
C GLU A 32 20.21 -8.99 21.51
N CYS A 33 20.95 -9.31 20.46
CA CYS A 33 21.51 -10.64 20.31
C CYS A 33 22.87 -10.71 21.01
N GLU A 34 23.00 -11.54 22.04
CA GLU A 34 24.25 -11.69 22.78
C GLU A 34 25.35 -12.38 21.95
N SER A 35 24.97 -13.09 20.87
CA SER A 35 25.92 -13.77 19.99
C SER A 35 26.56 -12.86 18.93
N CYS A 36 25.84 -11.86 18.41
CA CYS A 36 26.37 -10.98 17.36
C CYS A 36 26.26 -9.47 17.68
N ALA A 37 25.84 -9.13 18.89
CA ALA A 37 25.63 -7.76 19.39
C ALA A 37 24.62 -6.90 18.59
N ALA A 38 23.89 -7.46 17.64
CA ALA A 38 22.89 -6.72 16.88
C ALA A 38 21.71 -6.31 17.78
N LEU A 39 21.23 -5.07 17.63
CA LEU A 39 19.99 -4.64 18.25
C LEU A 39 18.79 -5.08 17.41
N ILE A 40 17.67 -5.37 18.07
CA ILE A 40 16.46 -5.93 17.46
C ILE A 40 15.25 -5.11 17.91
N HIS A 41 14.55 -4.55 16.92
CA HIS A 41 13.28 -3.86 17.12
C HIS A 41 12.31 -4.13 15.93
N PRO A 42 11.01 -4.31 16.20
CA PRO A 42 10.45 -4.74 17.49
C PRO A 42 11.11 -6.03 18.02
N PRO A 43 10.99 -6.36 19.32
CA PRO A 43 11.57 -7.58 19.88
C PRO A 43 11.13 -8.84 19.12
N GLN A 44 12.04 -9.79 18.95
CA GLN A 44 11.82 -11.05 18.23
C GLN A 44 12.31 -12.24 19.06
N PRO A 45 11.78 -13.45 18.85
CA PRO A 45 12.24 -14.66 19.55
C PRO A 45 13.56 -15.23 19.00
N VAL A 46 14.12 -14.63 17.95
CA VAL A 46 15.38 -15.05 17.31
C VAL A 46 16.07 -13.85 16.65
N CYS A 47 17.40 -13.82 16.69
CA CYS A 47 18.15 -12.82 15.94
C CYS A 47 18.03 -13.08 14.44
N ARG A 48 17.50 -12.12 13.68
CA ARG A 48 17.38 -12.25 12.22
C ARG A 48 18.72 -12.31 11.48
N TYR A 49 19.79 -11.78 12.08
CA TYR A 49 21.12 -11.69 11.46
C TYR A 49 21.93 -12.98 11.59
N CYS A 50 21.96 -13.60 12.77
CA CYS A 50 22.75 -14.81 13.03
C CYS A 50 21.93 -16.04 13.42
N ARG A 51 20.60 -15.92 13.53
CA ARG A 51 19.66 -16.96 13.96
C ARG A 51 19.85 -17.49 15.39
N SER A 52 20.68 -16.82 16.19
CA SER A 52 20.84 -17.13 17.62
C SER A 52 19.55 -16.83 18.40
N ARG A 53 19.32 -17.63 19.44
CA ARG A 53 18.26 -17.45 20.45
C ARG A 53 18.79 -16.90 21.78
N GLU A 54 20.10 -16.67 21.87
CA GLU A 54 20.73 -15.97 23.00
C GLU A 54 20.40 -14.47 22.87
N LEU A 55 19.32 -14.07 23.56
CA LEU A 55 18.73 -12.75 23.47
C LEU A 55 18.71 -12.11 24.85
N GLY A 56 19.26 -10.90 24.92
CA GLY A 56 19.33 -10.08 26.12
C GLY A 56 18.60 -8.77 25.94
N VAL A 57 18.71 -7.91 26.94
CA VAL A 57 18.21 -6.53 26.90
C VAL A 57 19.36 -5.59 27.26
N ARG A 58 19.65 -4.65 26.37
CA ARG A 58 20.70 -3.65 26.55
C ARG A 58 20.11 -2.27 26.82
N VAL A 59 20.69 -1.57 27.79
CA VAL A 59 20.52 -0.11 27.92
C VAL A 59 21.32 0.56 26.81
N VAL A 60 20.64 1.33 25.95
CA VAL A 60 21.27 2.07 24.85
C VAL A 60 21.60 3.50 25.26
N SER A 61 22.40 4.21 24.47
CA SER A 61 22.85 5.58 24.76
C SER A 61 21.72 6.60 24.97
N GLY A 62 20.54 6.32 24.40
CA GLY A 62 19.40 7.24 24.38
C GLY A 62 19.50 8.34 23.31
N PHE A 63 20.53 8.32 22.45
CA PHE A 63 20.68 9.24 21.34
C PHE A 63 20.32 8.58 20.00
N GLY A 64 19.87 9.40 19.06
CA GLY A 64 19.51 8.94 17.72
C GLY A 64 19.57 10.05 16.69
N THR A 65 19.43 9.65 15.43
CA THR A 65 19.35 10.52 14.26
C THR A 65 17.91 10.56 13.75
N LEU A 66 17.39 11.76 13.48
CA LEU A 66 16.10 11.93 12.82
C LEU A 66 16.18 11.43 11.37
N ALA A 67 15.71 10.20 11.12
CA ALA A 67 15.85 9.50 9.85
C ALA A 67 14.68 9.76 8.88
N GLY A 68 13.52 10.09 9.42
CA GLY A 68 12.30 10.47 8.72
C GLY A 68 11.35 11.20 9.67
N PHE A 69 10.56 12.15 9.17
CA PHE A 69 9.45 12.71 9.95
C PHE A 69 8.34 13.27 9.06
N THR A 70 7.16 13.43 9.65
CA THR A 70 6.01 14.10 9.05
C THR A 70 5.28 14.91 10.12
N ILE A 71 4.70 16.02 9.71
CA ILE A 71 3.84 16.84 10.56
C ILE A 71 2.41 16.45 10.21
N ASN A 72 1.74 15.74 11.10
CA ASN A 72 0.33 15.40 10.95
C ASN A 72 -0.52 16.64 11.25
N GLU A 73 -1.35 17.05 10.30
CA GLU A 73 -2.22 18.24 10.39
C GLU A 73 -3.69 17.87 10.59
N ARG A 74 -4.05 16.58 10.48
CA ARG A 74 -5.45 16.16 10.34
C ARG A 74 -5.90 15.05 11.28
N PHE A 75 -5.09 14.02 11.46
CA PHE A 75 -5.50 12.83 12.18
C PHE A 75 -5.33 13.03 13.68
N SER A 76 -6.42 13.34 14.38
CA SER A 76 -6.42 13.32 15.84
C SER A 76 -6.70 11.91 16.34
N VAL A 77 -5.89 11.45 17.28
CA VAL A 77 -6.16 10.23 18.07
C VAL A 77 -6.48 10.65 19.51
N PRO A 78 -7.13 9.80 20.32
CA PRO A 78 -7.32 10.08 21.74
C PRO A 78 -6.00 10.56 22.39
N GLY A 79 -6.06 11.63 23.20
CA GLY A 79 -4.87 12.21 23.85
C GLY A 79 -3.88 12.98 22.95
N MET A 80 -4.10 13.04 21.63
CA MET A 80 -3.22 13.76 20.69
C MET A 80 -4.03 14.52 19.64
N ALA A 81 -4.24 15.81 19.87
CA ALA A 81 -4.80 16.71 18.87
C ALA A 81 -3.74 17.13 17.86
N ALA A 82 -4.08 17.09 16.56
CA ALA A 82 -3.23 17.67 15.53
C ALA A 82 -3.10 19.21 15.74
N PRO A 83 -1.93 19.82 15.42
CA PRO A 83 -0.77 19.20 14.79
C PRO A 83 0.22 18.54 15.76
N TYR A 84 0.88 17.47 15.31
CA TYR A 84 2.02 16.85 16.02
C TYR A 84 2.98 16.15 15.06
N VAL A 85 4.23 15.98 15.49
CA VAL A 85 5.29 15.34 14.70
C VAL A 85 5.29 13.83 14.94
N ILE A 86 5.25 13.07 13.87
CA ILE A 86 5.55 11.63 13.85
C ILE A 86 6.91 11.48 13.19
N ALA A 87 7.80 10.70 13.80
CA ALA A 87 9.16 10.55 13.34
C ALA A 87 9.62 9.09 13.39
N GLN A 88 10.61 8.79 12.57
CA GLN A 88 11.47 7.63 12.67
C GLN A 88 12.85 8.08 13.14
N VAL A 89 13.26 7.59 14.31
CA VAL A 89 14.58 7.88 14.90
C VAL A 89 15.45 6.63 14.82
N ALA A 90 16.56 6.71 14.09
CA ALA A 90 17.56 5.66 14.04
C ALA A 90 18.49 5.78 15.26
N LEU A 91 18.70 4.69 16.00
CA LEU A 91 19.53 4.73 17.21
C LEU A 91 21.01 4.84 16.85
N GLU A 92 21.77 5.66 17.58
CA GLU A 92 23.23 5.78 17.37
C GLU A 92 23.96 4.48 17.69
N ASP A 93 23.44 3.70 18.64
CA ASP A 93 23.99 2.40 19.04
C ASP A 93 23.91 1.34 17.93
N ASP A 94 22.89 1.42 17.06
CA ASP A 94 22.72 0.57 15.89
C ASP A 94 21.74 1.23 14.90
N PRO A 95 22.21 1.88 13.80
CA PRO A 95 21.36 2.65 12.90
C PRO A 95 20.39 1.79 12.08
N ARG A 96 20.50 0.46 12.16
CA ARG A 96 19.53 -0.49 11.59
C ARG A 96 18.23 -0.55 12.39
N VAL A 97 18.27 -0.16 13.66
CA VAL A 97 17.10 -0.09 14.54
C VAL A 97 16.54 1.31 14.51
N ARG A 98 15.26 1.41 14.11
CA ARG A 98 14.52 2.67 14.07
C ARG A 98 13.32 2.60 15.00
N LEU A 99 12.99 3.70 15.65
CA LEU A 99 11.80 3.82 16.48
C LEU A 99 10.81 4.76 15.83
N THR A 100 9.58 4.30 15.61
CA THR A 100 8.45 5.21 15.40
C THR A 100 8.20 5.95 16.72
N THR A 101 8.15 7.28 16.68
CA THR A 101 8.10 8.13 17.88
C THR A 101 7.49 9.50 17.57
N ASN A 102 7.31 10.35 18.58
CA ASN A 102 7.12 11.78 18.41
C ASN A 102 8.43 12.56 18.62
N ILE A 103 8.56 13.71 17.94
CA ILE A 103 9.50 14.76 18.32
C ILE A 103 8.75 15.80 19.14
N ILE A 104 9.24 16.09 20.34
CA ILE A 104 8.68 17.06 21.28
C ILE A 104 9.71 18.16 21.59
N ASP A 105 9.26 19.20 22.29
CA ASP A 105 10.08 20.35 22.70
C ASP A 105 10.83 21.03 21.54
N ALA A 106 10.23 21.03 20.35
CA ALA A 106 10.80 21.60 19.13
C ALA A 106 9.72 22.28 18.29
N ASP A 107 10.09 23.35 17.60
CA ASP A 107 9.28 23.89 16.50
C ASP A 107 9.34 22.89 15.32
N PRO A 108 8.21 22.32 14.86
CA PRO A 108 8.20 21.39 13.72
C PRO A 108 8.86 21.95 12.46
N ALA A 109 8.82 23.27 12.25
CA ALA A 109 9.42 23.92 11.09
C ALA A 109 10.96 23.95 11.14
N SER A 110 11.55 23.78 12.34
CA SER A 110 13.00 23.72 12.53
C SER A 110 13.59 22.33 12.30
N LEU A 111 12.74 21.31 12.12
CA LEU A 111 13.20 19.94 12.00
C LEU A 111 13.84 19.68 10.63
N VAL A 112 15.03 19.11 10.63
CA VAL A 112 15.71 18.64 9.41
C VAL A 112 16.19 17.20 9.59
N LEU A 113 16.20 16.44 8.49
CA LEU A 113 16.77 15.08 8.49
C LEU A 113 18.24 15.13 8.88
N GLY A 114 18.68 14.15 9.68
CA GLY A 114 20.07 14.05 10.14
C GLY A 114 20.33 14.74 11.48
N MET A 115 19.37 15.51 12.00
CA MET A 115 19.48 16.09 13.34
C MET A 115 19.67 15.03 14.41
N ARG A 116 20.47 15.38 15.42
CA ARG A 116 20.68 14.56 16.59
C ARG A 116 19.58 14.83 17.62
N VAL A 117 18.96 13.76 18.09
CA VAL A 117 17.88 13.79 19.07
C VAL A 117 18.22 12.90 20.27
N GLN A 118 17.62 13.22 21.41
CA GLN A 118 17.77 12.46 22.65
C GLN A 118 16.41 12.01 23.17
N VAL A 119 16.35 10.78 23.67
CA VAL A 119 15.17 10.20 24.27
C VAL A 119 14.79 10.90 25.57
N THR A 120 13.50 11.01 25.79
CA THR A 120 12.84 11.30 27.07
C THR A 120 11.57 10.45 27.12
N PHE A 121 10.86 10.46 28.23
CA PHE A 121 9.72 9.55 28.43
C PHE A 121 8.46 10.30 28.85
N LEU A 122 7.35 9.95 28.21
CA LEU A 122 6.02 10.31 28.69
C LEU A 122 5.47 9.15 29.52
N ALA A 123 5.36 9.35 30.83
CA ALA A 123 4.80 8.37 31.74
C ALA A 123 3.26 8.38 31.69
N ASP A 124 2.65 7.22 31.47
CA ASP A 124 1.21 7.01 31.50
C ASP A 124 0.89 5.65 32.15
N GLY A 125 0.37 5.68 33.38
CA GLY A 125 0.13 4.49 34.17
C GLY A 125 1.41 3.69 34.41
N ASN A 126 1.50 2.51 33.80
CA ASN A 126 2.65 1.60 33.85
C ASN A 126 3.44 1.55 32.53
N VAL A 127 3.24 2.54 31.66
CA VAL A 127 3.96 2.67 30.39
C VAL A 127 4.76 3.96 30.38
N TRP A 128 5.95 3.91 29.82
CA TRP A 128 6.78 5.06 29.52
C TRP A 128 7.02 5.09 28.01
N LEU A 129 6.28 5.96 27.31
CA LEU A 129 6.42 6.11 25.87
C LEU A 129 7.75 6.81 25.57
N PRO A 130 8.70 6.17 24.86
CA PRO A 130 9.93 6.83 24.45
C PRO A 130 9.60 7.88 23.39
N VAL A 131 9.82 9.14 23.71
CA VAL A 131 9.72 10.27 22.79
C VAL A 131 11.07 10.95 22.67
N PHE A 132 11.29 11.74 21.64
CA PHE A 132 12.59 12.35 21.39
C PHE A 132 12.49 13.87 21.31
N ARG A 133 13.56 14.57 21.69
CA ARG A 133 13.72 16.01 21.50
C ARG A 133 15.08 16.33 20.89
N PRO A 134 15.22 17.41 20.12
CA PRO A 134 16.53 17.84 19.64
C PRO A 134 17.51 18.08 20.81
N VAL A 135 18.77 17.69 20.64
CA VAL A 135 19.83 18.06 21.60
C VAL A 135 20.07 19.57 21.62
N THR A 136 20.47 20.12 22.76
CA THR A 136 20.68 21.58 22.94
C THR A 136 21.78 22.15 22.04
N GLN A 137 22.86 21.38 21.83
CA GLN A 137 23.94 21.74 20.92
C GLN A 137 23.90 20.78 19.73
N GLN A 138 23.29 21.24 18.63
CA GLN A 138 23.17 20.44 17.41
C GLN A 138 24.54 20.31 16.72
N PRO A 139 25.03 19.10 16.46
CA PRO A 139 26.13 18.90 15.53
C PRO A 139 25.65 19.15 14.09
N GLU A 140 26.57 19.10 13.13
CA GLU A 140 26.21 18.99 11.72
C GLU A 140 25.28 17.78 11.49
N PRO A 141 24.28 17.86 10.59
CA PRO A 141 23.38 16.75 10.30
C PRO A 141 24.14 15.48 9.95
N ALA A 142 23.85 14.40 10.68
CA ALA A 142 24.48 13.12 10.47
C ALA A 142 24.02 12.49 9.13
N PRO A 143 24.86 11.65 8.51
CA PRO A 143 24.44 10.79 7.42
C PRO A 143 23.23 9.95 7.84
N LEU A 144 22.25 9.86 6.96
CA LEU A 144 21.05 9.09 7.24
C LEU A 144 21.30 7.59 7.05
N PRO A 145 20.61 6.70 7.81
CA PRO A 145 20.82 5.26 7.71
C PRO A 145 20.50 4.75 6.30
N PRO A 146 21.36 3.91 5.69
CA PRO A 146 21.07 3.31 4.41
C PRO A 146 19.89 2.32 4.53
N ASP A 147 19.23 2.04 3.42
CA ASP A 147 18.29 0.92 3.33
C ASP A 147 19.03 -0.41 3.52
N GLU A 148 18.35 -1.42 4.08
CA GLU A 148 18.94 -2.76 4.29
C GLU A 148 19.38 -3.38 2.95
N ILE A 149 18.59 -3.14 1.90
CA ILE A 149 18.92 -3.47 0.51
C ILE A 149 19.04 -2.14 -0.22
N ASP A 150 20.20 -1.88 -0.84
CA ASP A 150 20.33 -0.73 -1.74
C ASP A 150 19.29 -0.85 -2.86
N PRO A 151 18.41 0.15 -3.06
CA PRO A 151 17.38 0.11 -4.10
C PRO A 151 17.92 -0.16 -5.51
N ALA A 152 19.19 0.14 -5.80
CA ALA A 152 19.78 -0.18 -7.10
C ALA A 152 20.20 -1.66 -7.26
N ARG A 153 20.23 -2.42 -6.16
CA ARG A 153 20.75 -3.81 -6.10
C ARG A 153 19.69 -4.85 -5.76
N PHE A 154 18.42 -4.46 -5.71
CA PHE A 154 17.30 -5.35 -5.35
C PHE A 154 17.19 -6.61 -6.23
N GLY A 155 17.57 -6.51 -7.51
CA GLY A 155 17.61 -7.65 -8.43
C GLY A 155 18.50 -8.81 -7.97
N GLU A 156 19.52 -8.55 -7.14
CA GLU A 156 20.40 -9.59 -6.58
C GLU A 156 19.70 -10.53 -5.59
N TYR A 157 18.56 -10.10 -5.04
CA TYR A 157 17.80 -10.83 -4.01
C TYR A 157 16.60 -11.58 -4.58
N VAL A 158 16.29 -11.38 -5.86
CA VAL A 158 15.15 -12.01 -6.51
C VAL A 158 15.48 -13.44 -6.93
N ARG A 159 14.51 -14.33 -6.75
CA ARG A 159 14.64 -15.75 -7.12
C ARG A 159 14.31 -15.91 -8.61
N PRO A 160 15.10 -16.71 -9.35
CA PRO A 160 14.74 -17.05 -10.72
C PRO A 160 13.54 -18.00 -10.73
N MET A 161 12.90 -18.13 -11.90
CA MET A 161 11.89 -19.16 -12.14
C MET A 161 12.43 -20.55 -11.82
N VAL A 162 11.61 -21.38 -11.15
CA VAL A 162 11.95 -22.76 -10.84
C VAL A 162 11.91 -23.66 -12.09
N ARG A 163 11.00 -23.37 -13.01
CA ARG A 163 10.79 -24.08 -14.30
C ARG A 163 10.33 -23.08 -15.34
N THR A 164 10.48 -23.43 -16.62
CA THR A 164 10.03 -22.60 -17.76
C THR A 164 8.52 -22.65 -17.98
N GLU A 165 7.83 -23.70 -17.52
CA GLU A 165 6.36 -23.77 -17.54
C GLU A 165 5.78 -22.77 -16.52
N LYS A 166 5.00 -21.82 -17.01
CA LYS A 166 4.32 -20.80 -16.20
C LYS A 166 2.91 -21.26 -15.85
N PHE A 167 2.46 -20.96 -14.63
CA PHE A 167 1.06 -21.22 -14.28
C PHE A 167 0.14 -20.17 -14.93
N GLU A 168 0.70 -19.00 -15.24
CA GLU A 168 0.07 -17.92 -15.96
C GLU A 168 -0.43 -18.34 -17.35
N ASP A 169 0.29 -19.25 -18.02
CA ASP A 169 -0.09 -19.78 -19.34
C ASP A 169 -1.37 -20.66 -19.29
N LYS A 170 -1.84 -21.05 -18.10
CA LYS A 170 -3.01 -21.92 -17.90
C LYS A 170 -4.29 -21.15 -17.59
N VAL A 171 -4.23 -19.83 -17.52
CA VAL A 171 -5.33 -18.99 -17.06
C VAL A 171 -5.58 -17.81 -18.00
N ALA A 172 -6.79 -17.29 -17.98
CA ALA A 172 -7.17 -16.06 -18.65
C ALA A 172 -8.15 -15.26 -17.79
N LEU A 173 -8.14 -13.94 -17.95
CA LEU A 173 -9.09 -13.01 -17.36
C LEU A 173 -10.24 -12.82 -18.36
N THR A 174 -11.42 -13.32 -18.01
CA THR A 174 -12.52 -13.47 -18.97
C THR A 174 -13.71 -12.58 -18.65
N GLY A 175 -13.89 -12.13 -17.41
CA GLY A 175 -15.00 -11.28 -17.02
C GLY A 175 -14.53 -10.14 -16.15
N ILE A 176 -15.08 -8.95 -16.34
CA ILE A 176 -14.90 -7.78 -15.45
C ILE A 176 -16.23 -7.14 -15.12
N GLY A 177 -16.34 -6.61 -13.90
CA GLY A 177 -17.55 -5.94 -13.45
C GLY A 177 -17.27 -4.90 -12.38
N MET A 178 -18.09 -3.85 -12.34
CA MET A 178 -17.92 -2.74 -11.42
C MET A 178 -19.28 -2.22 -10.95
N SER A 179 -19.48 -2.14 -9.64
CA SER A 179 -20.68 -1.50 -9.08
C SER A 179 -20.65 0.01 -9.35
N GLN A 180 -21.72 0.71 -8.96
CA GLN A 180 -21.62 2.16 -8.81
C GLN A 180 -20.44 2.51 -7.88
N ILE A 181 -19.52 3.34 -8.36
CA ILE A 181 -18.46 3.97 -7.54
C ILE A 181 -18.94 5.36 -7.15
N GLY A 182 -18.83 5.71 -5.87
CA GLY A 182 -19.26 7.01 -5.39
C GLY A 182 -18.87 7.28 -3.94
N ARG A 183 -19.35 8.39 -3.37
CA ARG A 183 -19.12 8.72 -1.97
C ARG A 183 -20.41 8.76 -1.21
N ARG A 184 -20.46 8.08 -0.06
CA ARG A 184 -21.62 8.04 0.83
C ARG A 184 -22.87 7.58 0.07
N LEU A 185 -22.74 6.49 -0.68
CA LEU A 185 -23.84 5.89 -1.44
C LEU A 185 -24.98 5.44 -0.54
N MET A 186 -24.68 5.18 0.75
CA MET A 186 -25.63 4.68 1.75
C MET A 186 -26.29 3.35 1.35
N ARG A 187 -25.62 2.59 0.47
CA ARG A 187 -26.00 1.24 0.07
C ARG A 187 -25.30 0.21 0.96
N PRO A 188 -25.94 -0.94 1.25
CA PRO A 188 -25.26 -2.07 1.87
C PRO A 188 -24.06 -2.54 1.04
N PRO A 189 -22.91 -2.82 1.66
CA PRO A 189 -21.69 -3.20 0.92
C PRO A 189 -21.84 -4.52 0.14
N LEU A 190 -22.62 -5.48 0.66
CA LEU A 190 -22.87 -6.73 -0.03
C LEU A 190 -23.68 -6.53 -1.33
N GLU A 191 -24.55 -5.53 -1.40
CA GLU A 191 -25.31 -5.19 -2.61
C GLU A 191 -24.38 -4.68 -3.72
N LEU A 192 -23.43 -3.79 -3.38
CA LEU A 192 -22.38 -3.34 -4.31
C LEU A 192 -21.56 -4.53 -4.82
N THR A 193 -21.24 -5.47 -3.92
CA THR A 193 -20.48 -6.68 -4.26
C THR A 193 -21.23 -7.55 -5.27
N ILE A 194 -22.52 -7.77 -5.03
CA ILE A 194 -23.39 -8.54 -5.94
C ILE A 194 -23.47 -7.86 -7.31
N ASP A 195 -23.70 -6.54 -7.37
CA ASP A 195 -23.75 -5.80 -8.64
C ASP A 195 -22.47 -6.04 -9.49
N ALA A 196 -21.29 -5.91 -8.87
CA ALA A 196 -20.02 -6.10 -9.56
C ALA A 196 -19.82 -7.56 -10.00
N CYS A 197 -20.18 -8.51 -9.15
CA CYS A 197 -20.09 -9.94 -9.42
C CYS A 197 -21.00 -10.37 -10.57
N GLU A 198 -22.26 -9.93 -10.58
CA GLU A 198 -23.21 -10.22 -11.65
C GLU A 198 -22.75 -9.63 -12.98
N GLN A 199 -22.23 -8.41 -12.98
CA GLN A 199 -21.64 -7.81 -14.17
C GLN A 199 -20.43 -8.60 -14.69
N ALA A 200 -19.51 -9.01 -13.82
CA ALA A 200 -18.31 -9.76 -14.24
C ALA A 200 -18.65 -11.14 -14.82
N VAL A 201 -19.63 -11.82 -14.23
CA VAL A 201 -20.11 -13.12 -14.74
C VAL A 201 -20.83 -12.95 -16.08
N ALA A 202 -21.67 -11.92 -16.21
CA ALA A 202 -22.36 -11.61 -17.46
C ALA A 202 -21.39 -11.18 -18.58
N ASP A 203 -20.37 -10.38 -18.26
CA ASP A 203 -19.31 -9.96 -19.19
C ASP A 203 -18.53 -11.16 -19.74
N ALA A 204 -18.28 -12.16 -18.89
CA ALA A 204 -17.67 -13.42 -19.33
C ALA A 204 -18.59 -14.30 -20.23
N GLY A 205 -19.87 -13.95 -20.37
CA GLY A 205 -20.87 -14.80 -21.03
C GLY A 205 -21.23 -16.05 -20.22
N LEU A 206 -20.99 -16.04 -18.91
CA LEU A 206 -21.25 -17.14 -17.99
C LEU A 206 -22.55 -16.93 -17.20
N THR A 207 -22.95 -17.96 -16.47
CA THR A 207 -23.96 -17.88 -15.42
C THR A 207 -23.32 -18.10 -14.04
N MET A 208 -24.01 -17.69 -12.97
CA MET A 208 -23.54 -17.95 -11.61
C MET A 208 -23.37 -19.44 -11.29
N ALA A 209 -24.04 -20.33 -12.03
CA ALA A 209 -23.88 -21.78 -11.88
C ALA A 209 -22.54 -22.30 -12.43
N ASP A 210 -21.87 -21.55 -13.31
CA ASP A 210 -20.57 -21.90 -13.87
C ASP A 210 -19.40 -21.52 -12.93
N ILE A 211 -19.67 -20.68 -11.92
CA ILE A 211 -18.66 -20.24 -10.94
C ILE A 211 -18.43 -21.33 -9.89
N ASP A 212 -17.25 -21.92 -9.94
CA ASP A 212 -16.81 -22.98 -9.03
C ASP A 212 -15.69 -22.53 -8.08
N GLY A 213 -15.30 -21.26 -8.09
CA GLY A 213 -14.44 -20.70 -7.04
C GLY A 213 -14.74 -19.25 -6.67
N LEU A 214 -14.42 -18.88 -5.42
CA LEU A 214 -14.57 -17.51 -4.90
C LEU A 214 -13.26 -17.00 -4.29
N SER A 215 -12.85 -15.78 -4.61
CA SER A 215 -11.66 -15.16 -4.00
C SER A 215 -11.92 -13.70 -3.65
N THR A 216 -11.49 -13.24 -2.48
CA THR A 216 -11.66 -11.83 -2.11
C THR A 216 -10.53 -11.33 -1.24
N TYR A 217 -10.37 -10.00 -1.21
CA TYR A 217 -9.52 -9.30 -0.26
C TYR A 217 -10.37 -8.24 0.46
N PRO A 218 -10.23 -8.04 1.79
CA PRO A 218 -9.37 -8.77 2.74
C PRO A 218 -9.98 -10.05 3.32
N GLY A 219 -11.13 -10.53 2.82
CA GLY A 219 -11.83 -11.68 3.38
C GLY A 219 -12.96 -11.31 4.35
N GLY A 220 -13.41 -12.30 5.12
CA GLY A 220 -14.44 -12.11 6.13
C GLY A 220 -13.93 -11.42 7.40
N GLY A 221 -14.86 -10.93 8.23
CA GLY A 221 -14.55 -10.31 9.52
C GLY A 221 -14.98 -8.84 9.61
N ASN A 222 -14.82 -8.26 10.81
CA ASN A 222 -15.17 -6.85 11.05
C ASN A 222 -13.98 -5.93 10.73
N LEU A 223 -13.75 -5.70 9.44
CA LEU A 223 -12.66 -4.85 8.92
C LEU A 223 -13.14 -3.43 8.57
N GLY A 224 -14.17 -2.98 9.27
CA GLY A 224 -14.76 -1.65 9.09
C GLY A 224 -15.24 -1.38 7.65
N GLY A 225 -14.91 -0.20 7.13
CA GLY A 225 -15.27 0.24 5.78
C GLY A 225 -14.58 -0.53 4.64
N PHE A 226 -13.78 -1.57 4.95
CA PHE A 226 -12.97 -2.29 3.97
C PHE A 226 -13.46 -3.71 3.66
N ALA A 227 -14.53 -4.19 4.30
CA ALA A 227 -15.11 -5.51 4.01
C ALA A 227 -16.65 -5.50 4.08
N GLU A 228 -17.25 -6.33 3.25
CA GLU A 228 -18.68 -6.60 3.09
C GLU A 228 -19.14 -7.89 3.80
N GLY A 229 -18.19 -8.70 4.26
CA GLY A 229 -18.43 -10.02 4.87
C GLY A 229 -17.66 -11.17 4.21
N GLY A 230 -16.93 -10.92 3.12
CA GLY A 230 -16.06 -11.89 2.46
C GLY A 230 -16.81 -12.97 1.66
N VAL A 231 -16.08 -14.02 1.29
CA VAL A 231 -16.60 -15.12 0.45
C VAL A 231 -17.86 -15.78 1.02
N THR A 232 -17.96 -15.92 2.35
CA THR A 232 -19.11 -16.54 3.02
C THR A 232 -20.38 -15.69 2.92
N ALA A 233 -20.25 -14.36 2.87
CA ALA A 233 -21.40 -13.49 2.72
C ALA A 233 -21.95 -13.53 1.29
N LEU A 234 -21.06 -13.52 0.28
CA LEU A 234 -21.46 -13.62 -1.12
C LEU A 234 -22.05 -15.00 -1.44
N GLU A 235 -21.40 -16.07 -0.97
CA GLU A 235 -21.89 -17.44 -1.12
C GLU A 235 -23.32 -17.58 -0.56
N ALA A 236 -23.54 -17.16 0.68
CA ALA A 236 -24.85 -17.26 1.32
C ALA A 236 -25.93 -16.42 0.61
N ALA A 237 -25.56 -15.27 0.05
CA ALA A 237 -26.51 -14.40 -0.65
C ALA A 237 -26.93 -14.94 -2.02
N LEU A 238 -25.99 -15.54 -2.76
CA LEU A 238 -26.21 -16.03 -4.12
C LEU A 238 -26.45 -17.55 -4.22
N GLY A 239 -26.29 -18.29 -3.13
CA GLY A 239 -26.44 -19.75 -3.08
C GLY A 239 -25.40 -20.51 -3.91
N LEU A 240 -24.19 -19.95 -4.03
CA LEU A 240 -23.09 -20.51 -4.81
C LEU A 240 -22.52 -21.77 -4.15
N ARG A 241 -21.88 -22.65 -4.94
CA ARG A 241 -21.30 -23.91 -4.43
C ARG A 241 -19.87 -24.10 -4.90
N PRO A 242 -18.95 -23.19 -4.52
CA PRO A 242 -17.58 -23.25 -5.01
C PRO A 242 -16.85 -24.51 -4.50
N THR A 243 -16.04 -25.12 -5.37
CA THR A 243 -15.08 -26.17 -5.02
C THR A 243 -13.84 -25.62 -4.31
N TRP A 244 -13.57 -24.31 -4.48
CA TRP A 244 -12.45 -23.61 -3.85
C TRP A 244 -12.83 -22.19 -3.41
N HIS A 245 -12.31 -21.75 -2.26
CA HIS A 245 -12.49 -20.37 -1.81
C HIS A 245 -11.24 -19.81 -1.13
N ASN A 246 -11.06 -18.49 -1.20
CA ASN A 246 -9.95 -17.77 -0.58
C ASN A 246 -10.38 -16.37 -0.08
N GLY A 247 -9.90 -16.00 1.10
CA GLY A 247 -10.05 -14.64 1.62
C GLY A 247 -9.12 -14.38 2.79
N GLY A 248 -8.32 -13.32 2.72
CA GLY A 248 -7.38 -12.96 3.78
C GLY A 248 -6.56 -11.71 3.47
N MET A 249 -6.00 -11.09 4.52
CA MET A 249 -5.11 -9.92 4.41
C MET A 249 -3.68 -10.27 4.01
N GLU A 250 -3.18 -11.44 4.43
CA GLU A 250 -1.80 -11.88 4.15
C GLU A 250 -1.70 -12.53 2.76
N THR A 251 -1.81 -11.70 1.73
CA THR A 251 -1.65 -12.11 0.32
C THR A 251 -0.81 -11.06 -0.44
N PHE A 252 -0.69 -11.21 -1.76
CA PHE A 252 0.13 -10.36 -2.65
C PHE A 252 -0.54 -9.01 -2.93
N GLY A 253 -0.93 -8.31 -1.86
CA GLY A 253 -1.79 -7.14 -1.91
C GLY A 253 -3.23 -7.47 -2.31
N PRO A 254 -4.08 -6.47 -2.55
CA PRO A 254 -5.45 -6.69 -3.00
C PRO A 254 -5.57 -7.56 -4.27
N GLY A 255 -4.63 -7.41 -5.21
CA GLY A 255 -4.50 -8.24 -6.41
C GLY A 255 -4.13 -9.69 -6.12
N GLY A 256 -3.69 -10.00 -4.90
CA GLY A 256 -3.42 -11.35 -4.44
C GLY A 256 -4.63 -12.27 -4.43
N SER A 257 -5.86 -11.72 -4.37
CA SER A 257 -7.09 -12.50 -4.58
C SER A 257 -7.16 -13.12 -5.98
N VAL A 258 -6.74 -12.38 -7.01
CA VAL A 258 -6.67 -12.81 -8.41
C VAL A 258 -5.51 -13.79 -8.61
N ILE A 259 -4.33 -13.51 -8.07
CA ILE A 259 -3.17 -14.42 -8.16
C ILE A 259 -3.46 -15.77 -7.50
N ALA A 260 -4.13 -15.78 -6.34
CA ALA A 260 -4.55 -17.03 -5.69
C ALA A 260 -5.55 -17.82 -6.55
N ALA A 261 -6.49 -17.13 -7.19
CA ALA A 261 -7.43 -17.73 -8.12
C ALA A 261 -6.73 -18.34 -9.33
N MET A 262 -5.72 -17.65 -9.89
CA MET A 262 -4.91 -18.19 -10.99
C MET A 262 -4.23 -19.50 -10.60
N LEU A 263 -3.68 -19.60 -9.38
CA LEU A 263 -3.05 -20.83 -8.89
C LEU A 263 -4.08 -21.97 -8.72
N ALA A 264 -5.26 -21.67 -8.21
CA ALA A 264 -6.34 -22.66 -8.08
C ALA A 264 -6.78 -23.19 -9.45
N VAL A 265 -6.98 -22.30 -10.43
CA VAL A 265 -7.32 -22.68 -11.80
C VAL A 265 -6.21 -23.46 -12.49
N ALA A 266 -4.96 -22.97 -12.43
CA ALA A 266 -3.81 -23.63 -13.04
C ALA A 266 -3.52 -25.02 -12.46
N SER A 267 -3.95 -25.27 -11.21
CA SER A 267 -3.87 -26.58 -10.56
C SER A 267 -5.02 -27.53 -10.91
N GLY A 268 -6.07 -27.04 -11.58
CA GLY A 268 -7.26 -27.79 -11.95
C GLY A 268 -8.30 -27.94 -10.83
N LEU A 269 -8.22 -27.14 -9.77
CA LEU A 269 -9.14 -27.21 -8.63
C LEU A 269 -10.47 -26.46 -8.89
N ALA A 270 -10.42 -25.45 -9.75
CA ALA A 270 -11.56 -24.66 -10.21
C ALA A 270 -11.40 -24.34 -11.70
N ARG A 271 -12.52 -24.16 -12.41
CA ARG A 271 -12.55 -23.76 -13.82
C ARG A 271 -12.80 -22.27 -13.99
N HIS A 272 -13.66 -21.67 -13.17
CA HIS A 272 -14.03 -20.27 -13.19
C HIS A 272 -14.09 -19.72 -11.75
N VAL A 273 -13.13 -18.88 -11.41
CA VAL A 273 -13.03 -18.27 -10.09
C VAL A 273 -13.43 -16.80 -10.15
N LEU A 274 -14.45 -16.43 -9.40
CA LEU A 274 -14.91 -15.06 -9.26
C LEU A 274 -14.14 -14.36 -8.12
N CYS A 275 -13.34 -13.37 -8.52
CA CYS A 275 -12.53 -12.55 -7.62
C CYS A 275 -13.20 -11.20 -7.40
N PHE A 276 -13.26 -10.70 -6.17
CA PHE A 276 -13.88 -9.39 -5.91
C PHE A 276 -13.22 -8.60 -4.79
N ARG A 277 -13.48 -7.29 -4.78
CA ARG A 277 -13.01 -6.35 -3.76
C ARG A 277 -14.04 -5.26 -3.54
N THR A 278 -14.44 -5.07 -2.29
CA THR A 278 -15.45 -4.06 -1.92
C THR A 278 -14.95 -3.11 -0.85
N VAL A 279 -15.09 -1.81 -1.13
CA VAL A 279 -14.94 -0.74 -0.16
C VAL A 279 -16.29 -0.06 0.05
N TRP A 280 -16.55 0.40 1.26
CA TRP A 280 -17.73 1.20 1.61
C TRP A 280 -17.37 2.25 2.65
N GLU A 281 -16.13 2.74 2.56
CA GLU A 281 -15.48 3.53 3.57
C GLU A 281 -16.12 4.91 3.72
N ALA A 282 -16.57 5.51 2.61
CA ALA A 282 -17.20 6.83 2.67
C ALA A 282 -18.52 6.76 3.45
N THR A 283 -19.35 5.75 3.20
CA THR A 283 -20.55 5.49 4.01
C THR A 283 -20.21 5.04 5.42
N PHE A 284 -19.21 4.17 5.61
CA PHE A 284 -18.81 3.69 6.94
C PHE A 284 -18.38 4.85 7.85
N ASN A 285 -17.52 5.73 7.36
CA ASN A 285 -17.05 6.91 8.09
C ASN A 285 -18.20 7.87 8.41
N GLU A 286 -19.16 8.05 7.51
CA GLU A 286 -20.37 8.85 7.77
C GLU A 286 -21.24 8.24 8.87
N ARG A 287 -21.37 6.90 8.88
CA ARG A 287 -22.10 6.18 9.93
C ARG A 287 -21.39 6.23 11.27
N MET A 288 -20.05 6.17 11.29
CA MET A 288 -19.27 6.40 12.51
C MET A 288 -19.48 7.82 13.05
N ARG A 289 -19.37 8.84 12.17
CA ARG A 289 -19.58 10.25 12.52
C ARG A 289 -20.97 10.52 13.10
N THR A 290 -21.98 9.80 12.63
CA THR A 290 -23.36 9.89 13.11
C THR A 290 -23.69 8.93 14.27
N GLY A 291 -22.69 8.24 14.83
CA GLY A 291 -22.85 7.34 15.98
C GLY A 291 -23.57 6.03 15.68
N LYS A 292 -23.80 5.70 14.40
CA LYS A 292 -24.45 4.46 13.96
C LYS A 292 -23.49 3.28 13.86
N VAL A 293 -22.20 3.53 13.95
CA VAL A 293 -21.12 2.55 14.04
C VAL A 293 -20.19 3.03 15.16
N PRO A 294 -19.77 2.16 16.09
CA PRO A 294 -18.89 2.56 17.17
C PRO A 294 -17.53 3.03 16.64
N SER A 295 -16.95 4.03 17.30
CA SER A 295 -15.58 4.44 17.02
C SER A 295 -14.61 3.37 17.53
N SER A 296 -13.74 2.87 16.66
CA SER A 296 -12.58 2.07 17.06
C SER A 296 -11.47 3.02 17.49
N GLY A 297 -11.41 3.36 18.77
CA GLY A 297 -10.35 4.22 19.30
C GLY A 297 -10.37 4.25 20.81
N GLY A 298 -9.25 3.92 21.44
CA GLY A 298 -9.09 3.87 22.89
C GLY A 298 -8.68 2.49 23.39
N GLY A 299 -7.85 2.47 24.45
CA GLY A 299 -7.36 1.25 25.08
C GLY A 299 -5.97 0.83 24.61
N ARG A 300 -5.60 -0.41 24.98
CA ARG A 300 -4.29 -0.98 24.66
C ARG A 300 -4.25 -1.55 23.23
N THR A 301 -3.14 -1.37 22.53
CA THR A 301 -2.94 -1.82 21.15
C THR A 301 -1.67 -2.63 20.99
N THR A 302 -1.66 -3.60 20.08
CA THR A 302 -0.45 -4.32 19.67
C THR A 302 0.39 -3.55 18.64
N SER A 303 -0.10 -2.41 18.15
CA SER A 303 0.62 -1.55 17.21
C SER A 303 1.79 -0.82 17.87
N TRP A 304 2.95 -0.85 17.22
CA TRP A 304 4.15 -0.09 17.60
C TRP A 304 4.12 1.38 17.13
N GLN A 305 3.11 1.76 16.34
CA GLN A 305 3.01 3.07 15.69
C GLN A 305 1.86 3.90 16.29
N LEU A 306 0.73 3.26 16.57
CA LEU A 306 -0.48 3.93 17.05
C LEU A 306 -0.29 4.71 18.37
N PRO A 307 0.53 4.27 19.36
CA PRO A 307 0.81 5.06 20.56
C PRO A 307 1.45 6.44 20.30
N PHE A 308 2.04 6.63 19.12
CA PHE A 308 2.65 7.88 18.67
C PHE A 308 1.78 8.66 17.68
N GLY A 309 0.52 8.24 17.51
CA GLY A 309 -0.45 8.87 16.59
C GLY A 309 -0.29 8.49 15.12
N ALA A 310 0.63 7.57 14.78
CA ALA A 310 0.78 7.04 13.43
C ALA A 310 -0.33 6.04 13.09
N SER A 311 -1.52 6.58 12.79
CA SER A 311 -2.77 5.83 12.58
C SER A 311 -3.17 5.62 11.10
N SER A 312 -2.49 6.30 10.19
CA SER A 312 -2.74 6.27 8.74
C SER A 312 -1.47 5.89 7.99
N ALA A 313 -1.59 5.11 6.92
CA ALA A 313 -0.48 4.79 6.01
C ALA A 313 0.18 6.05 5.43
N ALA A 314 -0.57 7.16 5.33
CA ALA A 314 -0.07 8.46 4.94
C ALA A 314 1.13 8.90 5.79
N HIS A 315 1.14 8.59 7.10
CA HIS A 315 2.22 9.02 7.98
C HIS A 315 3.56 8.35 7.65
N THR A 316 3.53 7.07 7.28
CA THR A 316 4.77 6.36 6.92
C THR A 316 5.19 6.73 5.50
N LEU A 317 4.27 6.72 4.53
CA LEU A 317 4.59 7.05 3.15
C LEU A 317 5.07 8.49 2.98
N ALA A 318 4.58 9.42 3.81
CA ALA A 318 5.05 10.80 3.81
C ALA A 318 6.51 10.92 4.27
N GLN A 319 6.92 10.11 5.24
CA GLN A 319 8.32 10.02 5.68
C GLN A 319 9.21 9.45 4.58
N ASN A 320 8.74 8.42 3.85
CA ASN A 320 9.46 7.86 2.72
C ASN A 320 9.57 8.86 1.56
N ALA A 321 8.50 9.60 1.27
CA ALA A 321 8.51 10.68 0.28
C ALA A 321 9.50 11.78 0.67
N GLN A 322 9.50 12.25 1.92
CA GLN A 322 10.46 13.24 2.40
C GLN A 322 11.91 12.75 2.23
N ARG A 323 12.15 11.46 2.48
CA ARG A 323 13.47 10.86 2.32
C ARG A 323 13.87 10.74 0.85
N HIS A 324 12.94 10.38 -0.03
CA HIS A 324 13.16 10.40 -1.48
C HIS A 324 13.49 11.82 -1.97
N PHE A 325 12.78 12.84 -1.47
CA PHE A 325 13.03 14.25 -1.78
C PHE A 325 14.45 14.66 -1.37
N HIS A 326 14.85 14.29 -0.15
CA HIS A 326 16.18 14.57 0.36
C HIS A 326 17.29 13.88 -0.43
N ARG A 327 17.09 12.60 -0.81
CA ARG A 327 18.13 11.80 -1.47
C ARG A 327 18.25 12.09 -2.96
N TYR A 328 17.12 12.31 -3.66
CA TYR A 328 17.05 12.35 -5.12
C TYR A 328 16.56 13.69 -5.69
N GLY A 329 16.11 14.62 -4.84
CA GLY A 329 15.72 15.97 -5.30
C GLY A 329 14.36 16.05 -6.01
N THR A 330 13.53 15.01 -5.91
CA THR A 330 12.09 15.10 -6.24
C THR A 330 11.39 16.10 -5.31
N THR A 331 10.27 16.65 -5.74
CA THR A 331 9.54 17.68 -4.98
C THR A 331 8.04 17.39 -4.93
N ARG A 332 7.27 18.25 -4.24
CA ARG A 332 5.81 18.20 -4.28
C ARG A 332 5.29 18.37 -5.71
N GLU A 333 5.92 19.22 -6.53
CA GLU A 333 5.57 19.39 -7.94
C GLU A 333 5.72 18.07 -8.72
N THR A 334 6.75 17.27 -8.42
CA THR A 334 6.93 15.94 -9.03
C THR A 334 5.74 15.03 -8.75
N LEU A 335 5.26 14.99 -7.50
CA LEU A 335 4.06 14.24 -7.13
C LEU A 335 2.78 14.82 -7.76
N GLY A 336 2.71 16.14 -7.86
CA GLY A 336 1.59 16.85 -8.47
C GLY A 336 1.38 16.46 -9.94
N TRP A 337 2.43 16.22 -10.72
CA TRP A 337 2.28 15.79 -12.12
C TRP A 337 1.49 14.48 -12.26
N ILE A 338 1.68 13.53 -11.33
CA ILE A 338 0.91 12.29 -11.28
C ILE A 338 -0.57 12.59 -10.99
N ALA A 339 -0.84 13.40 -9.97
CA ALA A 339 -2.21 13.76 -9.57
C ALA A 339 -2.96 14.54 -10.66
N LEU A 340 -2.28 15.45 -11.38
CA LEU A 340 -2.85 16.20 -12.49
C LEU A 340 -3.17 15.30 -13.69
N ASN A 341 -2.24 14.42 -14.09
CA ASN A 341 -2.48 13.46 -15.17
C ASN A 341 -3.70 12.57 -14.87
N GLN A 342 -3.76 12.05 -13.64
CA GLN A 342 -4.88 11.25 -13.18
C GLN A 342 -6.21 12.01 -13.20
N ARG A 343 -6.23 13.29 -12.79
CA ARG A 343 -7.44 14.12 -12.90
C ARG A 343 -7.88 14.28 -14.37
N ALA A 344 -6.94 14.54 -15.28
CA ALA A 344 -7.22 14.70 -16.70
C ALA A 344 -7.78 13.40 -17.34
N ASN A 345 -7.33 12.23 -16.87
CA ASN A 345 -7.90 10.94 -17.27
C ASN A 345 -9.30 10.72 -16.67
N ALA A 346 -9.51 11.11 -15.41
CA ALA A 346 -10.81 11.00 -14.74
C ALA A 346 -11.92 11.87 -15.36
N GLU A 347 -11.57 13.03 -15.94
CA GLU A 347 -12.51 13.90 -16.68
C GLU A 347 -13.30 13.12 -17.74
N LEU A 348 -12.62 12.20 -18.43
CA LEU A 348 -13.15 11.35 -19.50
C LEU A 348 -13.85 10.09 -18.99
N ASN A 349 -13.71 9.77 -17.71
CA ASN A 349 -14.30 8.59 -17.11
C ASN A 349 -15.58 8.95 -16.33
N PRO A 350 -16.78 8.62 -16.83
CA PRO A 350 -18.03 8.96 -16.15
C PRO A 350 -18.21 8.25 -14.79
N SER A 351 -17.46 7.18 -14.52
CA SER A 351 -17.50 6.46 -13.24
C SER A 351 -16.58 7.07 -12.17
N ALA A 352 -15.72 8.03 -12.52
CA ALA A 352 -14.79 8.62 -11.56
C ALA A 352 -15.49 9.58 -10.58
N VAL A 353 -15.06 9.53 -9.31
CA VAL A 353 -15.62 10.37 -8.24
C VAL A 353 -15.27 11.85 -8.42
N TYR A 354 -14.03 12.15 -8.78
CA TYR A 354 -13.56 13.52 -8.97
C TYR A 354 -13.14 13.76 -10.42
N ARG A 355 -13.83 14.69 -11.06
CA ARG A 355 -13.71 14.95 -12.51
C ARG A 355 -13.51 16.42 -12.84
N ASP A 356 -13.53 17.31 -11.86
CA ASP A 356 -13.30 18.73 -12.12
C ASP A 356 -11.80 18.98 -12.40
N PRO A 357 -11.44 19.69 -13.48
CA PRO A 357 -10.04 19.96 -13.82
C PRO A 357 -9.24 20.55 -12.65
N MET A 358 -7.96 20.19 -12.56
CA MET A 358 -7.08 20.59 -11.47
C MET A 358 -5.77 21.14 -12.02
N THR A 359 -5.39 22.34 -11.57
CA THR A 359 -4.09 22.94 -11.89
C THR A 359 -3.03 22.59 -10.84
N MET A 360 -1.76 22.87 -11.15
CA MET A 360 -0.67 22.70 -10.17
C MET A 360 -0.83 23.66 -8.98
N GLU A 361 -1.40 24.84 -9.19
CA GLU A 361 -1.71 25.78 -8.12
C GLU A 361 -2.78 25.22 -7.18
N ASP A 362 -3.84 24.63 -7.73
CA ASP A 362 -4.88 23.94 -6.94
C ASP A 362 -4.28 22.78 -6.13
N TYR A 363 -3.38 22.00 -6.74
CA TYR A 363 -2.70 20.90 -6.07
C TYR A 363 -1.79 21.37 -4.92
N LEU A 364 -0.90 22.34 -5.18
CA LEU A 364 0.05 22.82 -4.18
C LEU A 364 -0.63 23.59 -3.05
N GLY A 365 -1.70 24.33 -3.37
CA GLY A 365 -2.52 25.11 -2.44
C GLY A 365 -3.58 24.29 -1.69
N ALA A 366 -3.75 23.01 -2.03
CA ALA A 366 -4.66 22.13 -1.32
C ALA A 366 -4.24 21.97 0.15
N ARG A 367 -5.23 21.77 1.02
CA ARG A 367 -5.00 21.59 2.46
C ARG A 367 -4.01 20.45 2.72
N THR A 368 -3.03 20.71 3.59
CA THR A 368 -2.10 19.67 4.07
C THR A 368 -2.84 18.61 4.88
N ILE A 369 -2.45 17.35 4.67
CA ILE A 369 -2.92 16.21 5.45
C ILE A 369 -1.83 15.78 6.44
N THR A 370 -0.64 15.48 5.91
CA THR A 370 0.56 15.18 6.67
C THR A 370 1.76 15.48 5.78
N THR A 371 2.73 16.28 6.23
CA THR A 371 3.79 16.78 5.32
C THR A 371 4.65 15.65 4.74
N PRO A 372 4.91 15.59 3.41
CA PRO A 372 4.65 16.62 2.40
C PRO A 372 3.30 16.52 1.68
N PHE A 373 2.45 15.55 2.03
CA PHE A 373 1.20 15.25 1.37
C PHE A 373 0.09 16.27 1.65
N GLY A 374 -0.46 16.80 0.57
CA GLY A 374 -1.73 17.53 0.53
C GLY A 374 -2.92 16.59 0.31
N LEU A 375 -4.12 17.17 0.27
CA LEU A 375 -5.35 16.42 0.04
C LEU A 375 -5.32 15.59 -1.24
N TYR A 376 -4.76 16.15 -2.33
CA TYR A 376 -4.73 15.51 -3.64
C TYR A 376 -3.55 14.56 -3.84
N ASP A 377 -2.71 14.39 -2.81
CA ASP A 377 -1.77 13.26 -2.73
C ASP A 377 -2.42 12.01 -2.15
N CYS A 378 -3.62 12.12 -1.59
CA CYS A 378 -4.33 11.01 -0.96
C CYS A 378 -5.44 10.53 -1.88
N ASP A 379 -5.62 9.22 -1.94
CA ASP A 379 -6.74 8.58 -2.61
C ASP A 379 -8.12 9.10 -2.13
N VAL A 380 -9.14 8.82 -2.93
CA VAL A 380 -10.51 9.24 -2.64
C VAL A 380 -11.24 8.13 -1.88
N PRO A 381 -11.60 8.32 -0.59
CA PRO A 381 -12.46 7.37 0.10
C PRO A 381 -13.80 7.28 -0.63
N CYS A 382 -14.14 6.07 -1.07
CA CYS A 382 -15.34 5.78 -1.85
C CYS A 382 -16.07 4.54 -1.33
N ASP A 383 -17.26 4.34 -1.88
CA ASP A 383 -18.02 3.10 -1.81
C ASP A 383 -18.08 2.52 -3.22
N GLY A 384 -17.85 1.22 -3.33
CA GLY A 384 -17.84 0.52 -4.60
C GLY A 384 -17.22 -0.87 -4.52
N ALA A 385 -17.53 -1.70 -5.52
CA ALA A 385 -16.98 -3.02 -5.69
C ALA A 385 -16.49 -3.23 -7.12
N VAL A 386 -15.41 -4.00 -7.27
CA VAL A 386 -14.87 -4.45 -8.56
C VAL A 386 -14.72 -5.96 -8.51
N ALA A 387 -15.07 -6.65 -9.60
CA ALA A 387 -14.96 -8.09 -9.73
C ALA A 387 -14.28 -8.49 -11.04
N VAL A 388 -13.56 -9.61 -11.02
CA VAL A 388 -12.85 -10.21 -12.16
C VAL A 388 -13.06 -11.72 -12.14
N VAL A 389 -13.34 -12.32 -13.30
CA VAL A 389 -13.41 -13.78 -13.47
C VAL A 389 -12.07 -14.28 -14.01
N VAL A 390 -11.43 -15.18 -13.26
CA VAL A 390 -10.25 -15.94 -13.71
C VAL A 390 -10.72 -17.30 -14.19
N SER A 391 -10.46 -17.63 -15.45
CA SER A 391 -10.90 -18.86 -16.08
C SER A 391 -9.73 -19.71 -16.54
N ALA A 392 -9.95 -21.03 -16.63
CA ALA A 392 -9.01 -21.93 -17.29
C ALA A 392 -8.86 -21.53 -18.78
N VAL A 393 -7.63 -21.55 -19.29
CA VAL A 393 -7.32 -21.05 -20.64
C VAL A 393 -8.04 -21.82 -21.75
N ASP A 394 -8.30 -23.12 -21.54
CA ASP A 394 -9.06 -23.96 -22.46
C ASP A 394 -10.54 -23.55 -22.50
N ALA A 395 -11.12 -23.19 -21.35
CA ALA A 395 -12.49 -22.69 -21.23
C ALA A 395 -12.64 -21.30 -21.86
N ALA A 396 -11.64 -20.44 -21.67
CA ALA A 396 -11.69 -19.03 -22.10
C ALA A 396 -11.86 -18.86 -23.61
N ARG A 397 -11.33 -19.80 -24.42
CA ARG A 397 -11.42 -19.77 -25.88
C ARG A 397 -12.84 -19.99 -26.43
N ASP A 398 -13.70 -20.63 -25.64
CA ASP A 398 -15.09 -20.92 -26.02
C ASP A 398 -16.06 -19.83 -25.55
N LEU A 399 -15.59 -18.85 -24.76
CA LEU A 399 -16.40 -17.75 -24.27
C LEU A 399 -16.58 -16.67 -25.36
N PRO A 400 -17.71 -15.94 -25.36
CA PRO A 400 -18.00 -14.93 -26.39
C PRO A 400 -17.20 -13.63 -26.25
N VAL A 401 -16.32 -13.55 -25.26
CA VAL A 401 -15.56 -12.37 -24.86
C VAL A 401 -14.10 -12.51 -25.28
N THR A 402 -13.43 -11.39 -25.57
CA THR A 402 -11.98 -11.39 -25.80
C THR A 402 -11.25 -11.61 -24.48
N PRO A 403 -10.57 -12.75 -24.27
CA PRO A 403 -9.83 -12.98 -23.04
C PRO A 403 -8.58 -12.09 -22.97
N VAL A 404 -8.22 -11.67 -21.77
CA VAL A 404 -6.91 -11.06 -21.48
C VAL A 404 -6.04 -12.09 -20.78
N PHE A 405 -4.79 -12.24 -21.23
CA PHE A 405 -3.86 -13.21 -20.67
C PHE A 405 -2.96 -12.55 -19.63
N VAL A 406 -2.45 -13.36 -18.70
CA VAL A 406 -1.43 -12.94 -17.76
C VAL A 406 -0.09 -13.41 -18.27
N GLU A 407 0.81 -12.47 -18.56
CA GLU A 407 2.16 -12.77 -19.04
C GLU A 407 3.09 -13.12 -17.87
N ALA A 408 3.01 -12.37 -16.77
CA ALA A 408 3.86 -12.58 -15.59
C ALA A 408 3.21 -12.04 -14.32
N VAL A 409 3.59 -12.61 -13.17
CA VAL A 409 3.22 -12.08 -11.84
C VAL A 409 4.44 -11.76 -10.99
N GLY A 410 4.36 -10.68 -10.22
CA GLY A 410 5.34 -10.25 -9.24
C GLY A 410 4.81 -10.40 -7.82
N THR A 411 5.47 -11.19 -6.99
CA THR A 411 4.98 -11.55 -5.64
C THR A 411 6.06 -11.69 -4.57
N GLN A 412 7.34 -11.53 -4.91
CA GLN A 412 8.42 -11.87 -3.99
C GLN A 412 8.59 -10.80 -2.91
N ILE A 413 8.62 -11.23 -1.66
CA ILE A 413 9.06 -10.42 -0.53
C ILE A 413 10.59 -10.48 -0.46
N ILE A 414 11.25 -9.33 -0.63
CA ILE A 414 12.70 -9.19 -0.38
C ILE A 414 13.01 -8.23 0.77
N GLU A 415 12.06 -7.37 1.11
CA GLU A 415 12.17 -6.39 2.18
C GLU A 415 11.35 -6.83 3.39
N ARG A 416 11.55 -6.20 4.54
CA ARG A 416 10.64 -6.41 5.68
C ARG A 416 9.25 -5.88 5.35
N ILE A 417 8.23 -6.53 5.91
CA ILE A 417 6.85 -6.06 5.87
C ILE A 417 6.61 -4.96 6.93
N ASP A 418 7.39 -4.95 8.01
CA ASP A 418 7.33 -3.93 9.06
C ASP A 418 7.57 -2.53 8.48
N TRP A 419 6.54 -1.68 8.53
CA TRP A 419 6.53 -0.35 7.92
C TRP A 419 7.67 0.58 8.36
N ASP A 420 8.06 0.54 9.63
CA ASP A 420 9.10 1.41 10.18
C ASP A 420 10.49 0.75 10.19
N GLN A 421 10.58 -0.56 9.94
CA GLN A 421 11.84 -1.30 9.87
C GLN A 421 12.25 -1.72 8.45
N SER A 422 11.42 -1.48 7.44
CA SER A 422 11.69 -1.82 6.04
C SER A 422 12.58 -0.77 5.34
N THR A 423 12.14 -0.22 4.23
CA THR A 423 12.77 0.84 3.44
C THR A 423 12.39 2.25 3.90
N LEU A 424 13.26 3.22 3.60
CA LEU A 424 13.01 4.64 3.79
C LEU A 424 12.90 5.43 2.50
N THR A 425 13.29 4.89 1.34
CA THR A 425 13.37 5.71 0.11
C THR A 425 12.31 5.40 -0.92
N HIS A 426 11.46 4.41 -0.72
CA HIS A 426 10.42 4.03 -1.68
C HIS A 426 9.25 3.40 -0.93
N GLU A 427 8.16 3.10 -1.63
CA GLU A 427 7.08 2.30 -1.08
C GLU A 427 7.58 0.91 -0.65
N PRO A 428 7.37 0.48 0.60
CA PRO A 428 7.72 -0.88 1.01
C PRO A 428 7.04 -1.95 0.14
N GLN A 429 7.78 -2.97 -0.27
CA GLN A 429 7.29 -4.10 -1.09
C GLN A 429 6.94 -3.74 -2.55
N SER A 430 7.52 -2.69 -3.14
CA SER A 430 7.44 -2.45 -4.59
C SER A 430 8.56 -3.15 -5.36
N LEU A 431 9.80 -3.13 -4.85
CA LEU A 431 10.99 -3.65 -5.55
C LEU A 431 10.96 -5.18 -5.74
N GLY A 432 10.60 -5.93 -4.70
CA GLY A 432 10.56 -7.39 -4.74
C GLY A 432 9.58 -7.94 -5.77
N PRO A 433 8.29 -7.54 -5.74
CA PRO A 433 7.33 -7.89 -6.77
C PRO A 433 7.75 -7.43 -8.17
N ALA A 434 8.24 -6.20 -8.33
CA ALA A 434 8.63 -5.68 -9.64
C ALA A 434 9.76 -6.51 -10.28
N ALA A 435 10.85 -6.78 -9.55
CA ALA A 435 11.92 -7.62 -10.10
C ALA A 435 11.47 -9.07 -10.29
N HIS A 436 10.66 -9.64 -9.38
CA HIS A 436 10.14 -11.00 -9.56
C HIS A 436 9.32 -11.13 -10.85
N LEU A 437 8.48 -10.14 -11.16
CA LEU A 437 7.70 -10.10 -12.41
C LEU A 437 8.60 -10.20 -13.64
N TRP A 438 9.69 -9.41 -13.71
CA TRP A 438 10.60 -9.41 -14.85
C TRP A 438 11.42 -10.70 -15.01
N THR A 439 11.59 -11.49 -13.95
CA THR A 439 12.22 -12.83 -14.10
C THR A 439 11.34 -13.83 -14.83
N ARG A 440 10.04 -13.51 -15.03
CA ARG A 440 9.02 -14.43 -15.52
C ARG A 440 8.58 -14.17 -16.96
N THR A 441 9.22 -13.22 -17.64
CA THR A 441 8.90 -12.87 -19.03
C THR A 441 10.15 -12.38 -19.77
N GLU A 442 10.10 -12.48 -21.10
CA GLU A 442 11.10 -11.87 -21.98
C GLU A 442 10.78 -10.40 -22.27
N LEU A 443 9.55 -9.95 -22.00
CA LEU A 443 9.15 -8.54 -22.11
C LEU A 443 9.91 -7.66 -21.13
N ARG A 444 10.07 -6.39 -21.50
CA ARG A 444 10.81 -5.36 -20.77
C ARG A 444 9.93 -4.12 -20.59
N PRO A 445 10.35 -3.16 -19.74
CA PRO A 445 9.57 -1.95 -19.49
C PRO A 445 9.21 -1.17 -20.77
N THR A 446 10.04 -1.25 -21.81
CA THR A 446 9.79 -0.62 -23.12
C THR A 446 8.71 -1.29 -23.96
N ASP A 447 8.29 -2.51 -23.59
CA ASP A 447 7.23 -3.25 -24.27
C ASP A 447 5.85 -3.01 -23.64
N VAL A 448 5.75 -2.15 -22.61
CA VAL A 448 4.49 -1.84 -21.92
C VAL A 448 3.82 -0.65 -22.58
N ASP A 449 2.58 -0.82 -23.02
CA ASP A 449 1.80 0.21 -23.72
C ASP A 449 0.95 1.06 -22.76
N VAL A 450 0.54 0.49 -21.64
CA VAL A 450 -0.24 1.19 -20.61
C VAL A 450 0.11 0.70 -19.21
N ALA A 451 0.21 1.62 -18.26
CA ALA A 451 0.52 1.32 -16.87
C ALA A 451 -0.63 1.72 -15.95
N GLU A 452 -1.16 0.76 -15.19
CA GLU A 452 -2.17 0.97 -14.17
C GLU A 452 -1.54 0.71 -12.79
N LEU A 453 -0.87 1.73 -12.26
CA LEU A 453 -0.02 1.65 -11.07
C LEU A 453 -0.73 2.12 -9.80
N TYR A 454 -0.50 1.39 -8.72
CA TYR A 454 -1.04 1.69 -7.41
C TYR A 454 -0.64 3.07 -6.91
N ASP A 455 -1.65 3.83 -6.54
CA ASP A 455 -1.61 5.26 -6.28
C ASP A 455 -2.52 5.65 -5.11
N GLY A 456 -2.57 4.80 -4.07
CA GLY A 456 -3.23 5.15 -2.80
C GLY A 456 -2.72 6.49 -2.26
N PHE A 457 -1.44 6.74 -2.49
CA PHE A 457 -0.84 8.06 -2.47
C PHE A 457 -0.02 8.31 -3.73
N SER A 458 0.13 9.57 -4.13
CA SER A 458 0.95 9.95 -5.31
C SER A 458 2.37 9.36 -5.29
N PHE A 459 2.98 9.25 -4.10
CA PHE A 459 4.30 8.66 -3.91
C PHE A 459 4.36 7.14 -4.17
N ASN A 460 3.26 6.41 -3.99
CA ASN A 460 3.18 5.00 -4.35
C ASN A 460 3.40 4.82 -5.85
N CYS A 461 2.68 5.61 -6.64
CA CYS A 461 2.76 5.58 -8.09
C CYS A 461 4.18 5.92 -8.57
N LEU A 462 4.81 6.94 -7.97
CA LEU A 462 6.23 7.26 -8.22
C LEU A 462 7.14 6.07 -7.91
N SER A 463 6.97 5.44 -6.74
CA SER A 463 7.78 4.27 -6.36
C SER A 463 7.63 3.11 -7.32
N TRP A 464 6.41 2.86 -7.84
CA TRP A 464 6.16 1.82 -8.84
C TRP A 464 6.79 2.13 -10.20
N LEU A 465 6.79 3.39 -10.64
CA LEU A 465 7.46 3.79 -11.88
C LEU A 465 8.96 3.44 -11.85
N GLU A 466 9.62 3.73 -10.73
CA GLU A 466 11.04 3.41 -10.54
C GLU A 466 11.26 1.90 -10.33
N SER A 467 10.42 1.25 -9.52
CA SER A 467 10.57 -0.17 -9.18
C SER A 467 10.41 -1.09 -10.38
N LEU A 468 9.46 -0.76 -11.28
CA LEU A 468 9.24 -1.50 -12.52
C LEU A 468 10.29 -1.18 -13.60
N GLY A 469 11.16 -0.19 -13.39
CA GLY A 469 12.26 0.12 -14.29
C GLY A 469 11.87 0.94 -15.51
N PHE A 470 10.77 1.70 -15.45
CA PHE A 470 10.45 2.70 -16.48
C PHE A 470 11.45 3.87 -16.47
N CYS A 471 12.07 4.10 -15.32
CA CYS A 471 13.22 4.96 -15.12
C CYS A 471 14.12 4.37 -14.02
N GLY A 472 15.35 4.88 -13.86
CA GLY A 472 16.21 4.49 -12.76
C GLY A 472 15.67 4.98 -11.41
N ILE A 473 16.15 4.36 -10.32
CA ILE A 473 15.80 4.81 -8.96
C ILE A 473 16.26 6.26 -8.76
N GLY A 474 15.34 7.13 -8.32
CA GLY A 474 15.56 8.56 -8.15
C GLY A 474 15.47 9.39 -9.44
N GLU A 475 15.21 8.78 -10.60
CA GLU A 475 15.13 9.47 -11.89
C GLU A 475 13.69 9.86 -12.27
N ALA A 476 12.69 9.55 -11.43
CA ALA A 476 11.28 9.78 -11.75
C ALA A 476 10.96 11.24 -12.11
N LYS A 477 11.62 12.22 -11.50
CA LYS A 477 11.40 13.64 -11.83
C LYS A 477 11.71 13.94 -13.31
N ASP A 478 12.84 13.44 -13.79
CA ASP A 478 13.28 13.69 -15.17
C ASP A 478 12.44 12.84 -16.14
N PHE A 479 12.12 11.60 -15.76
CA PHE A 479 11.24 10.74 -16.54
C PHE A 479 9.84 11.31 -16.72
N LEU A 480 9.24 11.90 -15.68
CA LEU A 480 7.88 12.43 -15.76
C LEU A 480 7.77 13.61 -16.72
N ASP A 481 8.84 14.38 -16.94
CA ASP A 481 8.91 15.54 -17.86
C ASP A 481 7.69 16.48 -17.75
N GLY A 482 7.44 16.99 -16.55
CA GLY A 482 6.29 17.87 -16.32
C GLY A 482 4.92 17.18 -16.38
N GLY A 483 4.90 15.84 -16.36
CA GLY A 483 3.71 15.02 -16.57
C GLY A 483 3.45 14.62 -18.03
N LYS A 484 4.28 15.10 -18.98
CA LYS A 484 4.09 14.82 -20.41
C LYS A 484 4.27 13.35 -20.74
N ASN A 485 5.29 12.69 -20.18
CA ASN A 485 5.58 11.31 -20.54
C ASN A 485 4.55 10.32 -20.00
N ILE A 486 3.79 10.68 -18.97
CA ILE A 486 2.72 9.84 -18.39
C ILE A 486 1.31 10.21 -18.88
N ALA A 487 1.21 11.22 -19.74
CA ALA A 487 -0.04 11.60 -20.39
C ALA A 487 -0.59 10.41 -21.21
N ARG A 488 -1.89 10.42 -21.47
CA ARG A 488 -2.56 9.36 -22.23
C ARG A 488 -2.00 9.17 -23.65
N ASP A 489 -1.44 10.23 -24.24
CA ASP A 489 -0.74 10.25 -25.53
C ASP A 489 0.78 10.41 -25.36
N GLY A 490 1.28 10.21 -24.14
CA GLY A 490 2.68 10.27 -23.76
C GLY A 490 3.43 8.96 -24.04
N LEU A 491 4.64 8.87 -23.48
CA LEU A 491 5.52 7.70 -23.61
C LEU A 491 4.96 6.46 -22.90
N LEU A 492 4.35 6.65 -21.73
CA LEU A 492 3.77 5.60 -20.90
C LEU A 492 2.43 6.08 -20.33
N PRO A 493 1.33 5.91 -21.07
CA PRO A 493 -0.02 6.21 -20.59
C PRO A 493 -0.26 5.60 -19.20
N LEU A 494 -0.53 6.47 -18.22
CA LEU A 494 -0.59 6.09 -16.81
C LEU A 494 -1.98 6.31 -16.23
N ASN A 495 -2.53 5.27 -15.58
CA ASN A 495 -3.79 5.27 -14.85
C ASN A 495 -4.93 5.88 -15.66
N THR A 496 -5.27 5.28 -16.80
CA THR A 496 -6.16 5.87 -17.82
C THR A 496 -7.60 6.02 -17.36
N HIS A 497 -8.03 5.28 -16.33
CA HIS A 497 -9.32 5.46 -15.65
C HIS A 497 -9.35 6.64 -14.66
N GLY A 498 -8.19 7.24 -14.37
CA GLY A 498 -8.02 8.34 -13.44
C GLY A 498 -7.36 7.98 -12.12
N GLY A 499 -7.01 6.71 -11.87
CA GLY A 499 -6.31 6.30 -10.66
C GLY A 499 -7.14 6.43 -9.38
N GLN A 500 -6.63 5.93 -8.25
CA GLN A 500 -7.32 6.03 -6.96
C GLN A 500 -7.36 7.46 -6.42
N LEU A 501 -6.50 8.37 -6.89
CA LEU A 501 -6.54 9.81 -6.54
C LEU A 501 -7.76 10.54 -7.16
N SER A 502 -8.45 9.92 -8.13
CA SER A 502 -9.59 10.54 -8.82
C SER A 502 -10.79 9.64 -9.03
N HIS A 503 -10.57 8.41 -9.49
CA HIS A 503 -11.63 7.44 -9.79
C HIS A 503 -12.33 6.98 -8.51
N GLY A 504 -11.55 6.70 -7.47
CA GLY A 504 -12.03 6.16 -6.20
C GLY A 504 -11.12 5.03 -5.73
N ARG A 505 -10.91 4.95 -4.41
CA ARG A 505 -10.10 3.91 -3.80
C ARG A 505 -10.75 2.53 -3.86
N THR A 506 -10.43 1.75 -4.87
CA THR A 506 -10.85 0.33 -4.98
C THR A 506 -9.72 -0.64 -4.62
N HIS A 507 -8.69 -0.17 -3.89
CA HIS A 507 -7.52 -0.94 -3.49
C HIS A 507 -6.87 -1.64 -4.70
N GLY A 508 -6.68 -0.92 -5.81
CA GLY A 508 -6.01 -1.44 -7.01
C GLY A 508 -6.80 -2.44 -7.86
N MET A 509 -7.99 -2.89 -7.46
CA MET A 509 -8.82 -3.72 -8.36
C MET A 509 -9.41 -2.91 -9.53
N GLY A 510 -9.63 -1.60 -9.35
CA GLY A 510 -9.97 -0.69 -10.45
C GLY A 510 -8.86 -0.56 -11.50
N LEU A 511 -7.59 -0.64 -11.08
CA LEU A 511 -6.42 -0.64 -11.97
C LEU A 511 -6.43 -1.90 -12.87
N LEU A 512 -6.69 -3.06 -12.26
CA LEU A 512 -6.81 -4.32 -12.99
C LEU A 512 -7.99 -4.29 -13.98
N HIS A 513 -9.15 -3.79 -13.54
CA HIS A 513 -10.31 -3.62 -14.40
C HIS A 513 -9.98 -2.72 -15.60
N GLU A 514 -9.36 -1.56 -15.38
CA GLU A 514 -9.00 -0.64 -16.46
C GLU A 514 -7.97 -1.25 -17.42
N ALA A 515 -6.96 -1.97 -16.92
CA ALA A 515 -5.99 -2.64 -17.79
C ALA A 515 -6.68 -3.65 -18.72
N ILE A 516 -7.67 -4.41 -18.24
CA ILE A 516 -8.46 -5.32 -19.07
C ILE A 516 -9.29 -4.54 -20.10
N VAL A 517 -9.92 -3.43 -19.71
CA VAL A 517 -10.67 -2.55 -20.63
C VAL A 517 -9.77 -2.01 -21.75
N GLN A 518 -8.57 -1.54 -21.41
CA GLN A 518 -7.62 -1.00 -22.38
C GLN A 518 -7.13 -2.07 -23.35
N LEU A 519 -6.78 -3.26 -22.85
CA LEU A 519 -6.34 -4.39 -23.69
C LEU A 519 -7.45 -4.98 -24.57
N ARG A 520 -8.72 -4.77 -24.21
CA ARG A 520 -9.88 -5.14 -25.04
C ARG A 520 -10.29 -4.07 -26.05
N GLY A 521 -9.71 -2.85 -25.97
CA GLY A 521 -10.10 -1.73 -26.84
C GLY A 521 -11.43 -1.07 -26.41
N GLU A 522 -11.85 -1.23 -25.15
CA GLU A 522 -13.16 -0.82 -24.64
C GLU A 522 -13.13 0.50 -23.83
N GLY A 523 -11.99 1.19 -23.81
CA GLY A 523 -11.76 2.41 -23.04
C GLY A 523 -12.55 3.63 -23.53
N GLY A 524 -13.17 3.58 -24.72
CA GLY A 524 -13.88 4.74 -25.29
C GLY A 524 -12.96 5.95 -25.44
N ALA A 525 -13.37 7.12 -24.90
CA ALA A 525 -12.59 8.36 -25.03
C ALA A 525 -11.21 8.33 -24.33
N ARG A 526 -10.99 7.39 -23.41
CA ARG A 526 -9.72 7.20 -22.69
C ARG A 526 -8.89 6.03 -23.22
N GLN A 527 -9.29 5.42 -24.34
CA GLN A 527 -8.58 4.30 -24.94
C GLN A 527 -7.17 4.70 -25.40
N VAL A 528 -6.16 3.94 -24.99
CA VAL A 528 -4.80 3.99 -25.50
C VAL A 528 -4.77 3.29 -26.86
N THR A 529 -4.11 3.93 -27.83
CA THR A 529 -4.02 3.40 -29.20
C THR A 529 -3.13 2.16 -29.21
N ASP A 530 -3.58 1.08 -29.85
CA ASP A 530 -2.83 -0.17 -30.03
C ASP A 530 -2.21 -0.72 -28.73
N ALA A 531 -2.99 -0.76 -27.65
CA ALA A 531 -2.53 -1.32 -26.37
C ALA A 531 -2.55 -2.86 -26.39
N HIS A 532 -1.37 -3.48 -26.28
CA HIS A 532 -1.18 -4.94 -26.29
C HIS A 532 -0.62 -5.47 -24.97
N VAL A 533 0.12 -4.66 -24.23
CA VAL A 533 0.74 -5.03 -22.95
C VAL A 533 0.41 -3.98 -21.88
N ALA A 534 -0.17 -4.44 -20.77
CA ALA A 534 -0.51 -3.60 -19.64
C ALA A 534 0.18 -4.10 -18.37
N VAL A 535 0.79 -3.20 -17.60
CA VAL A 535 1.26 -3.54 -16.25
C VAL A 535 0.26 -3.03 -15.22
N VAL A 536 -0.01 -3.85 -14.21
CA VAL A 536 -0.87 -3.51 -13.08
C VAL A 536 -0.09 -3.71 -11.79
N SER A 537 -0.08 -2.72 -10.91
CA SER A 537 0.44 -2.92 -9.55
C SER A 537 -0.66 -2.78 -8.50
N SER A 538 -0.48 -3.52 -7.41
CA SER A 538 -1.29 -3.42 -6.20
C SER A 538 -0.36 -3.22 -5.01
N GLY A 539 -0.66 -2.24 -4.16
CA GLY A 539 0.25 -1.77 -3.12
C GLY A 539 -0.48 -1.03 -1.99
N GLY A 540 0.23 -0.18 -1.25
CA GLY A 540 -0.28 0.69 -0.18
C GLY A 540 -0.66 -0.01 1.13
N LEU A 541 -0.76 -1.34 1.14
CA LEU A 541 -0.90 -2.19 2.32
C LEU A 541 0.09 -3.34 2.14
N THR A 542 1.18 -3.36 2.88
CA THR A 542 2.18 -4.43 2.79
C THR A 542 1.55 -5.80 3.11
N PRO A 543 1.70 -6.83 2.26
CA PRO A 543 2.54 -6.91 1.05
C PRO A 543 1.89 -6.36 -0.24
N GLY A 544 2.72 -5.92 -1.21
CA GLY A 544 2.29 -5.55 -2.58
C GLY A 544 2.37 -6.71 -3.58
N GLY A 545 1.98 -6.45 -4.83
CA GLY A 545 2.04 -7.41 -5.95
C GLY A 545 1.91 -6.72 -7.30
N ALA A 546 2.35 -7.36 -8.38
CA ALA A 546 2.25 -6.84 -9.74
C ALA A 546 1.81 -7.92 -10.74
N LEU A 547 1.15 -7.51 -11.82
CA LEU A 547 0.71 -8.35 -12.93
C LEU A 547 1.15 -7.69 -14.24
N LEU A 548 1.67 -8.47 -15.17
CA LEU A 548 1.83 -8.08 -16.56
C LEU A 548 0.76 -8.81 -17.37
N LEU A 549 -0.07 -8.06 -18.07
CA LEU A 549 -1.19 -8.57 -18.85
C LEU A 549 -0.92 -8.33 -20.33
N ARG A 550 -1.47 -9.19 -21.18
CA ARG A 550 -1.39 -9.03 -22.62
C ARG A 550 -2.68 -9.41 -23.33
N SER A 551 -2.92 -8.78 -24.48
CA SER A 551 -3.92 -9.25 -25.43
C SER A 551 -3.43 -10.54 -26.13
N ASP A 552 -4.29 -11.16 -26.94
CA ASP A 552 -3.97 -12.38 -27.69
C ASP A 552 -3.06 -12.09 -28.91
N THR A 553 -2.97 -10.82 -29.32
CA THR A 553 -2.37 -10.36 -30.58
C THR A 553 -1.04 -9.67 -30.38
#